data_AF-A0A9W7BS37-F1
#
_entry.id   AF-A0A9W7BS37-F1
#
_cell.length_a   1.000
_cell.length_b   1.000
_cell.length_c   1.000
_cell.angle_alpha   90.00
_cell.angle_beta   90.00
_cell.angle_gamma   90.00
#
_symmetry.space_group_name_H-M   'P 1'
#
loop_
_entity.id
_entity.type
_entity.pdbx_description
1 polymer ?
#
loop_
_entity_poly.entity_id
_entity_poly.type
_entity_poly.pdbx_seq_one_letter_code
_entity_poly.pdbx_strand_id
1 'polypeptide(L)'
;MPAPTQQIIITKSAISSGVTPSSLPPNLLVHSLDEPYSHVHLIVQNKKKKFTQRQLDELSLELAVTLDDTIPNDKSVLITASNIDPNNKPIDPKSIIKKARTKHLKTHSLDTPMNTLPWPSSSPFSLSACKIVEHASIDKSPTDDDTSEIVSIDGLVCSSLRSSLLDLLSPSDVEKREKKIDSIFWKKGAYDDVAGEDGKGYGLNDEMMIALNSDNVEPSAITELGRRVKGYLEDVNDGCPIRLTKLPSSVFGPHVAPLGGNAPTHSDGSTFDWHIDGDPSLTPPGAFRDYYGLYNNRVGGDKPRFVSALVYLNEDWKEEWEGGTEFLDLPSEETYKTRVKPGRVVLLDSDITHRVTTPNKLAGEDRPRYSIVLKLLIRKERKTKKSEDNVVVLARKTPDDKYIGSAKA
;
A
#
# COMPACT_ATOMS: atom_id res chain seq x y z
N MET A 1 -51.25 -28.59 -3.47
CA MET A 1 -49.89 -29.06 -3.08
C MET A 1 -49.28 -28.03 -2.14
N PRO A 2 -48.46 -28.40 -1.14
CA PRO A 2 -47.73 -27.41 -0.33
C PRO A 2 -46.68 -26.69 -1.19
N ALA A 3 -46.44 -25.41 -0.89
CA ALA A 3 -45.40 -24.61 -1.55
C ALA A 3 -43.99 -25.15 -1.25
N PRO A 4 -42.99 -24.95 -2.13
CA PRO A 4 -41.64 -25.46 -1.92
C PRO A 4 -40.89 -24.68 -0.83
N THR A 5 -40.80 -25.26 0.36
CA THR A 5 -39.96 -24.82 1.48
C THR A 5 -38.51 -24.60 1.03
N GLN A 6 -37.94 -23.42 1.32
CA GLN A 6 -36.53 -23.05 1.12
C GLN A 6 -35.85 -22.83 2.49
N GLN A 7 -34.51 -22.74 2.61
CA GLN A 7 -33.83 -22.60 3.91
C GLN A 7 -32.43 -21.86 3.87
N ILE A 8 -32.29 -20.66 4.48
CA ILE A 8 -31.11 -19.75 4.75
C ILE A 8 -31.11 -19.30 6.27
N ILE A 9 -30.10 -18.90 7.06
CA ILE A 9 -30.28 -18.31 8.45
C ILE A 9 -29.15 -17.29 8.74
N ILE A 10 -29.32 -16.51 9.81
CA ILE A 10 -28.41 -15.49 10.33
C ILE A 10 -28.00 -15.83 11.78
N THR A 11 -26.79 -15.44 12.22
CA THR A 11 -26.20 -15.84 13.51
C THR A 11 -26.24 -14.73 14.59
N LYS A 12 -25.76 -15.06 15.80
CA LYS A 12 -25.98 -14.30 17.07
C LYS A 12 -25.63 -12.81 17.07
N SER A 13 -24.77 -12.27 16.20
CA SER A 13 -24.38 -10.85 16.25
C SER A 13 -25.54 -9.87 15.96
N ALA A 14 -26.63 -10.32 15.33
CA ALA A 14 -27.83 -9.49 15.11
C ALA A 14 -28.79 -9.48 16.32
N ILE A 15 -28.61 -10.37 17.29
CA ILE A 15 -29.48 -10.47 18.48
C ILE A 15 -29.14 -9.37 19.49
N SER A 16 -27.88 -8.94 19.56
CA SER A 16 -27.45 -7.78 20.35
C SER A 16 -27.87 -6.42 19.76
N SER A 17 -28.31 -6.36 18.50
CA SER A 17 -28.84 -5.15 17.83
C SER A 17 -30.36 -5.16 17.66
N GLY A 18 -31.08 -6.08 18.31
CA GLY A 18 -32.54 -6.04 18.42
C GLY A 18 -33.34 -6.70 17.27
N VAL A 19 -32.69 -7.37 16.32
CA VAL A 19 -33.40 -8.03 15.21
C VAL A 19 -34.16 -9.27 15.70
N THR A 20 -35.47 -9.17 15.85
CA THR A 20 -36.34 -10.27 16.29
C THR A 20 -36.63 -11.27 15.14
N PRO A 21 -36.59 -12.59 15.35
CA PRO A 21 -36.84 -13.59 14.29
C PRO A 21 -38.21 -13.50 13.57
N SER A 22 -39.18 -12.79 14.14
CA SER A 22 -40.55 -12.64 13.62
C SER A 22 -40.69 -11.70 12.42
N SER A 23 -39.67 -10.92 12.05
CA SER A 23 -39.68 -10.06 10.86
C SER A 23 -39.20 -10.76 9.57
N LEU A 24 -38.66 -11.98 9.68
CA LEU A 24 -38.07 -12.73 8.56
C LEU A 24 -39.02 -13.83 8.04
N PRO A 25 -38.99 -14.16 6.73
CA PRO A 25 -39.87 -15.17 6.16
C PRO A 25 -39.62 -16.59 6.75
N PRO A 26 -40.62 -17.48 6.85
CA PRO A 26 -40.56 -18.69 7.69
C PRO A 26 -39.80 -19.89 7.08
N ASN A 27 -38.81 -19.66 6.21
CA ASN A 27 -38.22 -20.68 5.31
C ASN A 27 -36.67 -20.66 5.37
N LEU A 28 -36.07 -21.10 6.48
CA LEU A 28 -34.69 -20.69 6.84
C LEU A 28 -33.77 -21.83 7.51
N LEU A 29 -32.44 -21.97 7.17
CA LEU A 29 -31.29 -22.79 7.73
C LEU A 29 -29.86 -22.17 7.52
N VAL A 30 -28.90 -22.30 8.46
CA VAL A 30 -27.45 -21.93 8.30
C VAL A 30 -26.53 -22.67 9.30
N HIS A 31 -25.23 -22.39 9.20
CA HIS A 31 -24.18 -22.78 10.16
C HIS A 31 -23.52 -21.56 10.82
N SER A 32 -23.00 -21.73 12.04
CA SER A 32 -22.12 -20.75 12.68
C SER A 32 -20.64 -21.09 12.43
N LEU A 33 -19.76 -20.10 12.56
CA LEU A 33 -18.31 -20.24 12.55
C LEU A 33 -17.76 -19.37 13.68
N ASP A 34 -17.18 -19.99 14.70
CA ASP A 34 -16.72 -19.31 15.92
C ASP A 34 -15.30 -18.72 15.74
N GLU A 35 -15.15 -17.76 14.83
CA GLU A 35 -13.90 -16.99 14.63
C GLU A 35 -14.17 -15.47 14.65
N PRO A 36 -13.22 -14.65 15.14
CA PRO A 36 -13.47 -13.27 15.59
C PRO A 36 -13.44 -12.22 14.46
N TYR A 37 -14.27 -12.41 13.42
CA TYR A 37 -14.29 -11.50 12.26
C TYR A 37 -15.39 -10.43 12.34
N SER A 38 -15.08 -9.26 11.78
CA SER A 38 -15.97 -8.10 11.57
C SER A 38 -17.10 -8.31 10.54
N HIS A 39 -17.30 -9.54 10.05
CA HIS A 39 -18.12 -9.82 8.87
C HIS A 39 -19.18 -10.89 9.11
N VAL A 40 -20.39 -10.64 8.59
CA VAL A 40 -21.46 -11.65 8.50
C VAL A 40 -21.37 -12.34 7.14
N HIS A 41 -21.32 -13.68 7.14
CA HIS A 41 -21.38 -14.51 5.94
C HIS A 41 -22.76 -15.15 5.78
N LEU A 42 -23.41 -14.91 4.64
CA LEU A 42 -24.75 -15.42 4.34
C LEU A 42 -24.72 -16.36 3.15
N ILE A 43 -25.00 -17.64 3.40
CA ILE A 43 -25.01 -18.71 2.40
C ILE A 43 -26.46 -19.09 2.08
N VAL A 44 -26.96 -18.59 0.95
CA VAL A 44 -28.31 -18.92 0.46
C VAL A 44 -28.32 -20.33 -0.14
N GLN A 45 -29.11 -21.24 0.44
CA GLN A 45 -29.26 -22.63 -0.03
C GLN A 45 -30.70 -22.92 -0.50
N ASN A 46 -30.85 -23.50 -1.69
CA ASN A 46 -32.12 -24.00 -2.20
C ASN A 46 -31.96 -25.43 -2.75
N LYS A 47 -32.66 -26.39 -2.15
CA LYS A 47 -32.59 -27.83 -2.49
C LYS A 47 -33.43 -28.24 -3.71
N LYS A 48 -34.20 -27.33 -4.31
CA LYS A 48 -35.19 -27.63 -5.36
C LYS A 48 -35.08 -26.75 -6.62
N LYS A 49 -34.36 -25.63 -6.57
CA LYS A 49 -34.20 -24.69 -7.69
C LYS A 49 -32.75 -24.26 -7.82
N LYS A 50 -32.15 -24.47 -9.00
CA LYS A 50 -30.93 -23.75 -9.37
C LYS A 50 -31.30 -22.29 -9.62
N PHE A 51 -30.65 -21.37 -8.92
CA PHE A 51 -30.72 -19.95 -9.24
C PHE A 51 -29.84 -19.67 -10.47
N THR A 52 -30.28 -18.77 -11.35
CA THR A 52 -29.38 -18.17 -12.35
C THR A 52 -28.37 -17.25 -11.64
N GLN A 53 -27.24 -16.92 -12.27
CA GLN A 53 -26.26 -15.99 -11.66
C GLN A 53 -26.95 -14.66 -11.31
N ARG A 54 -27.72 -14.11 -12.25
CA ARG A 54 -28.57 -12.92 -12.04
C ARG A 54 -29.46 -13.04 -10.81
N GLN A 55 -30.10 -14.19 -10.54
CA GLN A 55 -30.92 -14.37 -9.34
C GLN A 55 -30.11 -14.44 -8.05
N LEU A 56 -28.86 -14.92 -8.09
CA LEU A 56 -27.93 -14.87 -6.95
C LEU A 56 -27.46 -13.44 -6.70
N ASP A 57 -27.24 -12.66 -7.77
CA ASP A 57 -26.84 -11.25 -7.69
C ASP A 57 -28.00 -10.37 -7.18
N GLU A 58 -29.22 -10.57 -7.70
CA GLU A 58 -30.47 -9.93 -7.23
C GLU A 58 -30.72 -10.23 -5.73
N LEU A 59 -30.62 -11.51 -5.31
CA LEU A 59 -30.71 -11.90 -3.89
C LEU A 59 -29.61 -11.28 -3.02
N SER A 60 -28.40 -11.11 -3.56
CA SER A 60 -27.29 -10.51 -2.81
C SER A 60 -27.49 -9.01 -2.62
N LEU A 61 -28.10 -8.33 -3.60
CA LEU A 61 -28.46 -6.91 -3.51
C LEU A 61 -29.65 -6.69 -2.55
N GLU A 62 -30.69 -7.53 -2.64
CA GLU A 62 -31.86 -7.49 -1.74
C GLU A 62 -31.46 -7.76 -0.29
N LEU A 63 -30.58 -8.75 -0.04
CA LEU A 63 -30.01 -8.99 1.28
C LEU A 63 -29.11 -7.85 1.75
N ALA A 64 -28.31 -7.22 0.89
CA ALA A 64 -27.48 -6.08 1.27
C ALA A 64 -28.34 -4.91 1.78
N VAL A 65 -29.36 -4.51 1.00
CA VAL A 65 -30.31 -3.44 1.37
C VAL A 65 -31.04 -3.77 2.68
N THR A 66 -31.46 -5.03 2.87
CA THR A 66 -32.15 -5.47 4.11
C THR A 66 -31.23 -5.46 5.36
N LEU A 67 -29.91 -5.46 5.17
CA LEU A 67 -28.92 -5.56 6.25
C LEU A 67 -28.24 -4.22 6.58
N ASP A 68 -28.17 -3.28 5.64
CA ASP A 68 -27.76 -1.88 5.89
C ASP A 68 -28.57 -1.27 7.05
N ASP A 69 -29.90 -1.46 7.06
CA ASP A 69 -30.80 -0.95 8.12
C ASP A 69 -30.61 -1.60 9.50
N THR A 70 -29.84 -2.71 9.62
CA THR A 70 -29.80 -3.54 10.85
C THR A 70 -28.40 -3.89 11.37
N ILE A 71 -27.34 -3.47 10.68
CA ILE A 71 -25.95 -3.74 11.04
C ILE A 71 -25.22 -2.43 11.36
N PRO A 72 -24.54 -2.31 12.51
CA PRO A 72 -23.73 -1.14 12.83
C PRO A 72 -22.67 -0.81 11.77
N ASN A 73 -22.52 0.49 11.47
CA ASN A 73 -21.67 1.04 10.41
C ASN A 73 -20.16 0.68 10.51
N ASP A 74 -19.71 0.01 11.57
CA ASP A 74 -18.34 -0.49 11.74
C ASP A 74 -18.12 -1.92 11.18
N LYS A 75 -19.17 -2.58 10.69
CA LYS A 75 -19.15 -3.98 10.20
C LYS A 75 -19.66 -4.12 8.77
N SER A 76 -18.87 -4.79 7.91
CA SER A 76 -19.24 -5.06 6.52
C SER A 76 -19.65 -6.52 6.27
N VAL A 77 -20.72 -6.72 5.51
CA VAL A 77 -21.30 -8.05 5.21
C VAL A 77 -20.69 -8.63 3.94
N LEU A 78 -20.29 -9.91 3.95
CA LEU A 78 -19.88 -10.63 2.75
C LEU A 78 -20.85 -11.78 2.45
N ILE A 79 -21.97 -11.43 1.82
CA ILE A 79 -23.01 -12.35 1.32
C ILE A 79 -22.39 -13.24 0.22
N THR A 80 -22.66 -14.55 0.25
CA THR A 80 -22.26 -15.48 -0.81
C THR A 80 -23.30 -16.57 -1.03
N ALA A 81 -24.26 -16.28 -1.90
CA ALA A 81 -25.22 -17.26 -2.38
C ALA A 81 -24.55 -18.28 -3.33
N SER A 82 -24.87 -19.58 -3.20
CA SER A 82 -24.25 -20.63 -4.02
C SER A 82 -25.20 -21.79 -4.34
N ASN A 83 -25.28 -22.17 -5.63
CA ASN A 83 -26.00 -23.37 -6.06
C ASN A 83 -25.36 -24.65 -5.48
N ILE A 84 -26.19 -25.61 -5.07
CA ILE A 84 -25.76 -26.93 -4.61
C ILE A 84 -25.13 -27.72 -5.78
N ASP A 85 -24.07 -28.48 -5.50
CA ASP A 85 -23.58 -29.51 -6.41
C ASP A 85 -24.74 -30.46 -6.77
N PRO A 86 -25.10 -30.66 -8.07
CA PRO A 86 -26.17 -31.58 -8.45
C PRO A 86 -25.94 -33.03 -7.98
N ASN A 87 -24.70 -33.40 -7.61
CA ASN A 87 -24.35 -34.68 -7.00
C ASN A 87 -24.62 -34.74 -5.48
N ASN A 88 -25.31 -33.74 -4.91
CA ASN A 88 -25.75 -33.65 -3.51
C ASN A 88 -24.59 -33.71 -2.47
N LYS A 89 -23.36 -33.36 -2.87
CA LYS A 89 -22.21 -33.26 -1.96
C LYS A 89 -22.36 -32.02 -1.06
N PRO A 90 -22.01 -32.10 0.23
CA PRO A 90 -21.90 -30.92 1.09
C PRO A 90 -20.91 -29.92 0.49
N ILE A 91 -21.32 -28.65 0.35
CA ILE A 91 -20.38 -27.58 0.01
C ILE A 91 -19.64 -27.21 1.28
N ASP A 92 -18.31 -27.33 1.27
CA ASP A 92 -17.46 -26.80 2.33
C ASP A 92 -17.59 -25.27 2.42
N PRO A 93 -18.04 -24.70 3.57
CA PRO A 93 -18.13 -23.26 3.76
C PRO A 93 -16.78 -22.55 3.62
N LYS A 94 -15.66 -23.21 3.98
CA LYS A 94 -14.32 -22.63 3.84
C LYS A 94 -13.95 -22.43 2.37
N SER A 95 -14.40 -23.32 1.47
CA SER A 95 -14.29 -23.18 0.02
C SER A 95 -15.12 -22.00 -0.52
N ILE A 96 -16.33 -21.75 0.01
CA ILE A 96 -17.13 -20.56 -0.35
C ILE A 96 -16.43 -19.28 0.10
N ILE A 97 -16.05 -19.17 1.38
CA ILE A 97 -15.38 -18.00 1.95
C ILE A 97 -14.05 -17.72 1.23
N LYS A 98 -13.27 -18.77 0.92
CA LYS A 98 -12.03 -18.66 0.13
C LYS A 98 -12.30 -18.11 -1.28
N LYS A 99 -13.35 -18.55 -1.97
CA LYS A 99 -13.76 -17.97 -3.26
C LYS A 99 -14.20 -16.52 -3.13
N ALA A 100 -14.99 -16.19 -2.11
CA ALA A 100 -15.45 -14.83 -1.83
C ALA A 100 -14.27 -13.86 -1.62
N ARG A 101 -13.36 -14.21 -0.70
CA ARG A 101 -12.10 -13.50 -0.45
C ARG A 101 -11.22 -13.39 -1.70
N THR A 102 -11.17 -14.45 -2.53
CA THR A 102 -10.41 -14.41 -3.81
C THR A 102 -11.05 -13.50 -4.86
N LYS A 103 -12.39 -13.39 -4.90
CA LYS A 103 -13.10 -12.42 -5.75
C LYS A 103 -12.79 -11.00 -5.28
N HIS A 104 -12.94 -10.73 -3.99
CA HIS A 104 -12.71 -9.40 -3.37
C HIS A 104 -11.31 -8.85 -3.66
N LEU A 105 -10.26 -9.65 -3.42
CA LEU A 105 -8.88 -9.27 -3.75
C LEU A 105 -8.69 -8.85 -5.21
N LYS A 106 -9.35 -9.55 -6.15
CA LYS A 106 -9.24 -9.30 -7.59
C LYS A 106 -10.10 -8.12 -8.04
N THR A 107 -11.28 -7.94 -7.48
CA THR A 107 -12.19 -6.83 -7.83
C THR A 107 -11.64 -5.47 -7.39
N HIS A 108 -10.85 -5.44 -6.30
CA HIS A 108 -10.30 -4.20 -5.74
C HIS A 108 -8.76 -4.11 -5.84
N SER A 109 -8.11 -4.96 -6.64
CA SER A 109 -6.65 -5.03 -6.87
C SER A 109 -5.76 -5.14 -5.62
N LEU A 110 -6.32 -5.50 -4.46
CA LEU A 110 -5.68 -5.50 -3.13
C LEU A 110 -4.48 -6.44 -2.98
N ASP A 111 -4.28 -7.35 -3.95
CA ASP A 111 -3.21 -8.35 -3.97
C ASP A 111 -2.63 -8.53 -5.39
N THR A 112 -2.87 -7.59 -6.29
CA THR A 112 -2.34 -7.58 -7.66
C THR A 112 -0.84 -7.29 -7.59
N PRO A 113 0.06 -8.23 -7.95
CA PRO A 113 1.49 -7.98 -7.89
C PRO A 113 1.89 -6.95 -8.97
N MET A 114 2.91 -6.14 -8.69
CA MET A 114 3.61 -5.37 -9.72
C MET A 114 4.12 -6.29 -10.83
N ASN A 115 4.33 -5.76 -12.04
CA ASN A 115 4.83 -6.54 -13.17
C ASN A 115 6.32 -6.87 -13.05
N THR A 116 6.70 -7.68 -12.07
CA THR A 116 8.08 -8.14 -11.90
C THR A 116 8.38 -9.26 -12.91
N LEU A 117 8.61 -8.88 -14.17
CA LEU A 117 9.13 -9.77 -15.21
C LEU A 117 10.37 -10.55 -14.67
N PRO A 118 10.62 -11.79 -15.12
CA PRO A 118 11.82 -12.53 -14.73
C PRO A 118 13.11 -11.73 -14.96
N TRP A 119 14.13 -11.98 -14.14
CA TRP A 119 15.42 -11.31 -14.28
C TRP A 119 16.05 -11.63 -15.65
N PRO A 120 16.43 -10.63 -16.46
CA PRO A 120 17.14 -10.90 -17.70
C PRO A 120 18.48 -11.56 -17.40
N SER A 121 18.79 -12.68 -18.04
CA SER A 121 20.09 -13.37 -17.90
C SER A 121 21.28 -12.53 -18.39
N SER A 122 21.00 -11.48 -19.17
CA SER A 122 21.95 -10.46 -19.63
C SER A 122 21.88 -9.15 -18.84
N SER A 123 21.17 -9.09 -17.71
CA SER A 123 21.05 -7.88 -16.89
C SER A 123 22.42 -7.47 -16.32
N PRO A 124 22.90 -6.23 -16.52
CA PRO A 124 24.14 -5.74 -15.92
C PRO A 124 23.97 -5.38 -14.42
N PHE A 125 22.76 -5.50 -13.87
CA PHE A 125 22.50 -5.26 -12.45
C PHE A 125 22.63 -6.55 -11.64
N SER A 126 23.29 -6.44 -10.48
CA SER A 126 23.43 -7.50 -9.48
C SER A 126 23.04 -6.97 -8.10
N LEU A 127 22.32 -7.77 -7.32
CA LEU A 127 21.96 -7.44 -5.94
C LEU A 127 23.21 -7.23 -5.05
N SER A 128 24.32 -7.90 -5.35
CA SER A 128 25.61 -7.69 -4.67
C SER A 128 26.25 -6.30 -4.87
N ALA A 129 25.72 -5.48 -5.79
CA ALA A 129 26.09 -4.07 -5.93
C ALA A 129 25.30 -3.14 -5.00
N CYS A 130 24.21 -3.62 -4.38
CA CYS A 130 23.42 -2.85 -3.43
C CYS A 130 24.19 -2.68 -2.12
N LYS A 131 24.18 -1.47 -1.57
CA LYS A 131 24.78 -1.17 -0.27
C LYS A 131 23.81 -0.35 0.56
N ILE A 132 23.45 -0.85 1.73
CA ILE A 132 22.89 -0.02 2.78
C ILE A 132 23.99 0.97 3.16
N VAL A 133 23.68 2.26 3.07
CA VAL A 133 24.61 3.38 3.32
C VAL A 133 24.14 4.28 4.46
N GLU A 134 22.87 4.17 4.84
CA GLU A 134 22.29 4.72 6.05
C GLU A 134 21.14 3.81 6.47
N HIS A 135 21.03 3.48 7.75
CA HIS A 135 19.90 2.76 8.33
C HIS A 135 19.52 3.44 9.65
N ALA A 136 18.24 3.74 9.82
CA ALA A 136 17.70 4.32 11.03
C ALA A 136 16.40 3.62 11.47
N SER A 137 16.23 3.53 12.78
CA SER A 137 15.01 3.09 13.44
C SER A 137 14.44 4.24 14.27
N ILE A 138 13.14 4.51 14.15
CA ILE A 138 12.42 5.63 14.78
C ILE A 138 11.18 5.10 15.52
N ASP A 139 10.93 5.59 16.73
CA ASP A 139 9.80 5.13 17.55
C ASP A 139 8.47 5.77 17.10
N LYS A 140 7.40 5.00 17.25
CA LYS A 140 6.03 5.53 17.17
C LYS A 140 5.43 5.86 18.55
N SER A 141 5.98 5.27 19.61
CA SER A 141 5.56 5.45 21.00
C SER A 141 6.64 4.97 21.97
N PRO A 142 6.84 5.58 23.15
CA PRO A 142 7.71 5.04 24.22
C PRO A 142 7.23 3.73 24.87
N THR A 143 6.10 3.16 24.40
CA THR A 143 5.43 2.01 25.03
C THR A 143 4.95 0.95 24.04
N ASP A 144 5.42 0.98 22.80
CA ASP A 144 5.05 0.01 21.74
C ASP A 144 6.31 -0.48 21.04
N ASP A 145 6.42 -1.79 20.78
CA ASP A 145 7.58 -2.41 20.11
C ASP A 145 7.58 -2.14 18.58
N ASP A 146 6.71 -1.25 18.10
CA ASP A 146 6.39 -0.98 16.70
C ASP A 146 7.32 0.07 16.05
N THR A 147 8.64 -0.08 16.21
CA THR A 147 9.65 0.84 15.67
C THR A 147 9.69 0.83 14.13
N SER A 148 9.65 2.01 13.52
CA SER A 148 9.67 2.20 12.05
C SER A 148 11.10 2.11 11.48
N GLU A 149 11.26 1.55 10.27
CA GLU A 149 12.57 1.44 9.57
C GLU A 149 12.72 2.46 8.43
N ILE A 150 13.92 3.06 8.31
CA ILE A 150 14.35 3.90 7.17
C ILE A 150 15.70 3.39 6.64
N VAL A 151 15.75 2.99 5.37
CA VAL A 151 16.92 2.36 4.74
C VAL A 151 17.33 3.10 3.48
N SER A 152 18.47 3.80 3.51
CA SER A 152 19.13 4.38 2.33
C SER A 152 20.01 3.35 1.64
N ILE A 153 19.77 3.09 0.35
CA ILE A 153 20.43 2.08 -0.47
C ILE A 153 21.08 2.71 -1.70
N ASP A 154 22.40 2.59 -1.81
CA ASP A 154 23.16 2.89 -3.03
C ASP A 154 23.21 1.65 -3.96
N GLY A 155 23.31 1.88 -5.27
CA GLY A 155 23.55 0.83 -6.28
C GLY A 155 22.31 0.09 -6.79
N LEU A 156 21.20 0.13 -6.05
CA LEU A 156 19.92 -0.48 -6.43
C LEU A 156 19.37 0.12 -7.75
N VAL A 157 19.43 1.44 -7.91
CA VAL A 157 19.16 2.14 -9.18
C VAL A 157 20.48 2.59 -9.80
N CYS A 158 20.80 2.05 -10.97
CA CYS A 158 21.98 2.44 -11.75
C CYS A 158 21.66 3.61 -12.70
N SER A 159 22.69 4.29 -13.22
CA SER A 159 22.55 5.53 -14.00
C SER A 159 21.59 5.45 -15.19
N SER A 160 21.52 4.31 -15.88
CA SER A 160 20.58 4.10 -16.98
C SER A 160 19.12 4.06 -16.51
N LEU A 161 18.84 3.31 -15.44
CA LEU A 161 17.50 3.31 -14.81
C LEU A 161 17.16 4.67 -14.19
N ARG A 162 18.13 5.35 -13.57
CA ARG A 162 17.96 6.72 -13.06
C ARG A 162 17.53 7.67 -14.18
N SER A 163 18.19 7.64 -15.34
CA SER A 163 17.77 8.43 -16.50
C SER A 163 16.35 8.05 -16.90
N SER A 164 16.07 6.78 -17.17
CA SER A 164 14.72 6.37 -17.61
C SER A 164 13.60 6.68 -16.59
N LEU A 165 13.91 6.79 -15.30
CA LEU A 165 12.96 7.28 -14.27
C LEU A 165 12.82 8.81 -14.31
N LEU A 166 13.91 9.57 -14.53
CA LEU A 166 13.87 11.02 -14.69
C LEU A 166 13.18 11.45 -15.99
N ASP A 167 13.43 10.72 -17.08
CA ASP A 167 12.86 10.95 -18.41
C ASP A 167 11.33 10.71 -18.40
N LEU A 168 10.79 9.94 -17.44
CA LEU A 168 9.34 9.83 -17.18
C LEU A 168 8.74 11.05 -16.46
N LEU A 169 9.55 11.90 -15.80
CA LEU A 169 9.06 13.06 -15.02
C LEU A 169 9.48 14.41 -15.61
N SER A 170 10.53 14.44 -16.41
CA SER A 170 11.00 15.61 -17.15
C SER A 170 11.77 15.14 -18.41
N PRO A 171 11.08 14.71 -19.48
CA PRO A 171 11.68 14.31 -20.77
C PRO A 171 12.33 15.49 -21.53
N SER A 172 12.44 16.65 -20.89
CA SER A 172 13.16 17.82 -21.39
C SER A 172 14.68 17.60 -21.38
N ASP A 173 15.38 18.45 -22.13
CA ASP A 173 16.84 18.49 -22.24
C ASP A 173 17.53 18.49 -20.87
N VAL A 174 18.58 17.67 -20.72
CA VAL A 174 19.35 17.50 -19.47
C VAL A 174 19.84 18.84 -18.93
N GLU A 175 20.33 19.73 -19.80
CA GLU A 175 20.87 21.03 -19.40
C GLU A 175 19.77 22.01 -18.97
N LYS A 176 18.52 21.79 -19.36
CA LYS A 176 17.36 22.60 -18.99
C LYS A 176 16.80 22.16 -17.63
N ARG A 177 16.50 20.86 -17.48
CA ARG A 177 15.93 20.30 -16.25
C ARG A 177 16.82 20.47 -15.02
N GLU A 178 18.15 20.50 -15.20
CA GLU A 178 19.08 20.81 -14.10
C GLU A 178 19.08 22.27 -13.65
N LYS A 179 18.62 23.22 -14.47
CA LYS A 179 18.67 24.66 -14.18
C LYS A 179 17.36 25.21 -13.65
N LYS A 180 16.23 24.63 -14.06
CA LYS A 180 14.89 25.09 -13.67
C LYS A 180 13.85 23.99 -13.87
N ILE A 181 12.81 24.02 -13.04
CA ILE A 181 11.58 23.22 -13.22
C ILE A 181 10.92 23.53 -14.57
N ASP A 182 10.53 22.47 -15.28
CA ASP A 182 9.71 22.55 -16.48
C ASP A 182 8.22 22.48 -16.11
N SER A 183 7.51 23.61 -16.24
CA SER A 183 6.09 23.72 -15.89
C SER A 183 5.14 22.92 -16.81
N ILE A 184 5.65 22.28 -17.86
CA ILE A 184 4.88 21.35 -18.70
C ILE A 184 4.56 20.05 -17.93
N PHE A 185 5.40 19.67 -16.96
CA PHE A 185 5.26 18.42 -16.19
C PHE A 185 5.03 18.64 -14.69
N TRP A 186 5.35 19.83 -14.19
CA TRP A 186 5.41 20.16 -12.77
C TRP A 186 4.51 21.34 -12.40
N LYS A 187 3.77 21.21 -11.31
CA LYS A 187 2.79 22.18 -10.79
C LYS A 187 3.13 22.48 -9.32
N LYS A 188 3.23 23.77 -8.97
CA LYS A 188 3.32 24.23 -7.58
C LYS A 188 1.90 24.16 -7.01
N GLY A 189 1.71 23.51 -5.87
CA GLY A 189 0.36 23.13 -5.42
C GLY A 189 -0.24 22.01 -6.25
N ALA A 190 0.55 20.96 -6.49
CA ALA A 190 0.06 19.68 -7.00
C ALA A 190 -0.26 18.66 -5.89
N TYR A 191 0.09 18.99 -4.65
CA TYR A 191 -0.14 18.18 -3.47
C TYR A 191 -1.20 18.85 -2.59
N ASP A 192 -2.38 18.23 -2.52
CA ASP A 192 -3.47 18.56 -1.60
C ASP A 192 -3.44 17.60 -0.39
N ASP A 193 -2.23 17.27 0.09
CA ASP A 193 -1.98 16.31 1.18
C ASP A 193 -2.28 16.89 2.58
N VAL A 194 -2.37 18.22 2.70
CA VAL A 194 -2.86 18.93 3.88
C VAL A 194 -4.19 19.62 3.58
N ALA A 195 -5.26 19.17 4.23
CA ALA A 195 -6.61 19.69 4.00
C ALA A 195 -6.79 21.12 4.54
N GLY A 196 -6.76 22.12 3.66
CA GLY A 196 -7.15 23.51 3.97
C GLY A 196 -6.14 24.58 3.56
N GLU A 197 -4.96 24.22 3.06
CA GLU A 197 -4.00 25.17 2.47
C GLU A 197 -3.60 24.71 1.07
N ASP A 198 -3.41 25.67 0.14
CA ASP A 198 -2.81 25.38 -1.16
C ASP A 198 -1.38 24.86 -0.94
N GLY A 199 -1.08 23.66 -1.47
CA GLY A 199 0.26 23.08 -1.38
C GLY A 199 1.33 24.01 -1.93
N LYS A 200 2.43 24.23 -1.20
CA LYS A 200 3.41 25.27 -1.55
C LYS A 200 4.63 24.73 -2.30
N GLY A 201 4.81 23.40 -2.30
CA GLY A 201 5.86 22.68 -3.02
C GLY A 201 5.50 22.34 -4.48
N TYR A 202 6.51 21.96 -5.26
CA TYR A 202 6.34 21.44 -6.62
C TYR A 202 6.19 19.92 -6.65
N GLY A 203 5.04 19.47 -7.17
CA GLY A 203 4.77 18.08 -7.53
C GLY A 203 4.49 17.92 -9.02
N LEU A 204 4.28 16.68 -9.45
CA LEU A 204 3.85 16.35 -10.81
C LEU A 204 2.44 16.88 -11.08
N ASN A 205 2.20 17.41 -12.28
CA ASN A 205 0.87 17.92 -12.64
C ASN A 205 -0.15 16.79 -12.87
N ASP A 206 -1.42 17.19 -12.95
CA ASP A 206 -2.57 16.29 -12.97
C ASP A 206 -2.53 15.32 -14.17
N GLU A 207 -2.05 15.76 -15.34
CA GLU A 207 -1.86 14.92 -16.53
C GLU A 207 -0.78 13.85 -16.32
N MET A 208 0.37 14.24 -15.75
CA MET A 208 1.47 13.31 -15.44
C MET A 208 1.07 12.31 -14.35
N MET A 209 0.34 12.75 -13.34
CA MET A 209 -0.19 11.87 -12.29
C MET A 209 -1.17 10.84 -12.85
N ILE A 210 -2.07 11.24 -13.75
CA ILE A 210 -2.98 10.32 -14.46
C ILE A 210 -2.19 9.34 -15.35
N ALA A 211 -1.21 9.82 -16.10
CA ALA A 211 -0.41 8.99 -17.02
C ALA A 211 0.40 7.91 -16.28
N LEU A 212 1.07 8.27 -15.19
CA LEU A 212 1.97 7.37 -14.44
C LEU A 212 1.22 6.36 -13.54
N ASN A 213 -0.03 6.66 -13.17
CA ASN A 213 -0.88 5.82 -12.34
C ASN A 213 -1.99 5.08 -13.14
N SER A 214 -1.96 5.13 -14.48
CA SER A 214 -2.93 4.43 -15.33
C SER A 214 -2.73 2.91 -15.31
N ASP A 215 -3.79 2.15 -15.01
CA ASP A 215 -3.78 0.67 -15.01
C ASP A 215 -3.49 0.04 -16.40
N ASN A 216 -3.58 0.82 -17.49
CA ASN A 216 -3.52 0.29 -18.85
C ASN A 216 -2.12 -0.17 -19.28
N VAL A 217 -1.06 0.57 -18.90
CA VAL A 217 0.33 0.26 -19.26
C VAL A 217 1.26 0.77 -18.15
N GLU A 218 1.90 -0.14 -17.42
CA GLU A 218 2.97 0.25 -16.49
C GLU A 218 4.25 0.62 -17.26
N PRO A 219 4.87 1.80 -17.00
CA PRO A 219 6.12 2.17 -17.67
C PRO A 219 7.27 1.22 -17.33
N SER A 220 8.10 0.90 -18.33
CA SER A 220 9.19 -0.09 -18.19
C SER A 220 10.21 0.24 -17.12
N ALA A 221 10.47 1.52 -16.82
CA ALA A 221 11.33 1.94 -15.72
C ALA A 221 10.72 1.68 -14.33
N ILE A 222 9.38 1.74 -14.21
CA ILE A 222 8.66 1.41 -12.97
C ILE A 222 8.58 -0.12 -12.78
N THR A 223 8.33 -0.86 -13.86
CA THR A 223 8.47 -2.32 -13.94
C THR A 223 9.87 -2.78 -13.50
N GLU A 224 10.92 -2.10 -13.98
CA GLU A 224 12.32 -2.34 -13.60
C GLU A 224 12.57 -2.02 -12.12
N LEU A 225 12.20 -0.83 -11.65
CA LEU A 225 12.35 -0.41 -10.25
C LEU A 225 11.66 -1.39 -9.28
N GLY A 226 10.40 -1.75 -9.56
CA GLY A 226 9.64 -2.71 -8.75
C GLY A 226 10.32 -4.09 -8.70
N ARG A 227 10.82 -4.61 -9.82
CA ARG A 227 11.56 -5.88 -9.83
C ARG A 227 12.84 -5.82 -8.98
N ARG A 228 13.55 -4.69 -8.99
CA ARG A 228 14.78 -4.50 -8.20
C ARG A 228 14.49 -4.38 -6.70
N VAL A 229 13.52 -3.55 -6.32
CA VAL A 229 13.06 -3.44 -4.93
C VAL A 229 12.59 -4.80 -4.40
N LYS A 230 11.81 -5.55 -5.19
CA LYS A 230 11.41 -6.92 -4.85
C LYS A 230 12.61 -7.84 -4.66
N GLY A 231 13.55 -7.88 -5.60
CA GLY A 231 14.73 -8.76 -5.52
C GLY A 231 15.64 -8.43 -4.33
N TYR A 232 15.79 -7.14 -3.99
CA TYR A 232 16.50 -6.71 -2.79
C TYR A 232 15.77 -7.16 -1.51
N LEU A 233 14.45 -6.96 -1.43
CA LEU A 233 13.63 -7.42 -0.29
C LEU A 233 13.67 -8.95 -0.14
N GLU A 234 13.65 -9.70 -1.25
CA GLU A 234 13.82 -11.15 -1.29
C GLU A 234 15.21 -11.59 -0.78
N ASP A 235 16.30 -10.86 -1.10
CA ASP A 235 17.64 -11.17 -0.59
C ASP A 235 17.78 -10.91 0.91
N VAL A 236 17.37 -9.73 1.41
CA VAL A 236 17.50 -9.40 2.85
C VAL A 236 16.55 -10.23 3.72
N ASN A 237 15.49 -10.80 3.15
CA ASN A 237 14.61 -11.78 3.80
C ASN A 237 14.98 -13.25 3.43
N ASP A 238 16.27 -13.53 3.25
CA ASP A 238 16.87 -14.88 3.10
C ASP A 238 16.25 -15.75 1.97
N GLY A 239 15.95 -15.15 0.82
CA GLY A 239 15.32 -15.83 -0.31
C GLY A 239 13.86 -16.23 -0.04
N CYS A 240 13.19 -15.53 0.88
CA CYS A 240 11.75 -15.67 1.07
C CYS A 240 11.01 -14.83 0.00
N PRO A 241 10.22 -15.45 -0.90
CA PRO A 241 9.55 -14.73 -1.98
C PRO A 241 8.62 -13.64 -1.43
N ILE A 242 8.75 -12.43 -1.96
CA ILE A 242 7.99 -11.26 -1.52
C ILE A 242 6.96 -10.93 -2.59
N ARG A 243 5.69 -10.85 -2.19
CA ARG A 243 4.69 -10.16 -3.01
C ARG A 243 4.86 -8.67 -2.82
N LEU A 244 5.15 -7.99 -3.93
CA LEU A 244 5.23 -6.54 -4.06
C LEU A 244 4.03 -6.06 -4.89
N THR A 245 3.24 -5.16 -4.33
CA THR A 245 2.02 -4.60 -4.92
C THR A 245 2.06 -3.08 -4.78
N LYS A 246 1.64 -2.32 -5.81
CA LYS A 246 1.41 -0.87 -5.66
C LYS A 246 0.26 -0.65 -4.69
N LEU A 247 0.31 0.38 -3.85
CA LEU A 247 -0.81 0.79 -3.00
C LEU A 247 -2.03 1.13 -3.86
N PRO A 248 -3.11 0.33 -3.88
CA PRO A 248 -4.22 0.58 -4.79
C PRO A 248 -5.11 1.72 -4.27
N SER A 249 -5.78 2.44 -5.16
CA SER A 249 -6.73 3.51 -4.83
C SER A 249 -7.93 3.03 -4.00
N SER A 250 -8.13 1.71 -3.88
CA SER A 250 -9.09 1.06 -3.00
C SER A 250 -8.70 1.05 -1.51
N VAL A 251 -7.54 1.63 -1.13
CA VAL A 251 -7.11 1.79 0.27
C VAL A 251 -7.49 3.16 0.85
N PHE A 252 -7.10 4.26 0.20
CA PHE A 252 -7.34 5.64 0.68
C PHE A 252 -8.12 6.53 -0.31
N GLY A 253 -8.67 5.94 -1.38
CA GLY A 253 -9.34 6.69 -2.46
C GLY A 253 -8.39 7.12 -3.59
N PRO A 254 -8.92 7.79 -4.63
CA PRO A 254 -8.16 8.16 -5.83
C PRO A 254 -7.14 9.29 -5.61
N HIS A 255 -7.24 10.04 -4.51
CA HIS A 255 -6.36 11.16 -4.20
C HIS A 255 -4.98 10.71 -3.70
N VAL A 256 -4.87 9.52 -3.11
CA VAL A 256 -3.57 8.94 -2.69
C VAL A 256 -3.03 8.08 -3.82
N ALA A 257 -2.28 8.71 -4.72
CA ALA A 257 -1.68 8.01 -5.86
C ALA A 257 -0.57 7.03 -5.42
N PRO A 258 -0.49 5.82 -6.00
CA PRO A 258 0.63 4.90 -5.73
C PRO A 258 1.98 5.39 -6.23
N LEU A 259 2.03 6.33 -7.17
CA LEU A 259 3.25 6.91 -7.71
C LEU A 259 3.10 8.44 -7.75
N GLY A 260 4.06 9.15 -7.15
CA GLY A 260 4.18 10.61 -7.21
C GLY A 260 5.62 11.06 -7.41
N GLY A 261 5.85 12.36 -7.49
CA GLY A 261 7.20 12.92 -7.64
C GLY A 261 7.30 14.36 -7.14
N ASN A 262 8.44 14.68 -6.53
CA ASN A 262 8.76 15.98 -5.92
C ASN A 262 9.93 16.65 -6.67
N ALA A 263 9.88 17.97 -6.82
CA ALA A 263 10.96 18.78 -7.44
C ALA A 263 11.30 20.10 -6.71
N PRO A 264 11.49 20.11 -5.38
CA PRO A 264 11.85 21.33 -4.63
C PRO A 264 13.07 22.08 -5.17
N THR A 265 12.99 23.41 -5.20
CA THR A 265 14.11 24.34 -5.41
C THR A 265 14.54 25.04 -4.11
N HIS A 266 15.59 25.87 -4.13
CA HIS A 266 15.90 26.71 -2.96
C HIS A 266 14.85 27.82 -2.79
N SER A 267 14.39 28.38 -3.92
CA SER A 267 13.34 29.41 -4.01
C SER A 267 11.96 28.97 -3.48
N ASP A 268 11.76 27.68 -3.19
CA ASP A 268 10.58 27.19 -2.49
C ASP A 268 10.61 27.50 -0.98
N GLY A 269 11.73 27.31 -0.28
CA GLY A 269 11.81 27.46 1.19
C GLY A 269 11.22 26.28 1.98
N SER A 270 10.46 26.53 3.04
CA SER A 270 9.82 25.48 3.87
C SER A 270 8.35 25.31 3.47
N THR A 271 8.11 24.44 2.48
CA THR A 271 6.84 24.38 1.73
C THR A 271 6.24 22.98 1.54
N PHE A 272 6.90 21.98 2.10
CA PHE A 272 6.42 20.60 2.18
C PHE A 272 6.29 20.28 3.67
N ASP A 273 5.06 20.08 4.12
CA ASP A 273 4.74 19.91 5.53
C ASP A 273 4.87 18.44 5.98
N TRP A 274 4.79 18.23 7.29
CA TRP A 274 4.89 16.91 7.91
C TRP A 274 3.64 16.07 7.60
N HIS A 275 3.84 14.92 6.97
CA HIS A 275 2.78 13.98 6.60
C HIS A 275 3.22 12.53 6.81
N ILE A 276 2.29 11.61 6.56
CA ILE A 276 2.54 10.17 6.43
C ILE A 276 2.11 9.72 5.03
N ASP A 277 2.73 8.70 4.48
CA ASP A 277 2.40 8.19 3.15
C ASP A 277 1.19 7.24 3.15
N GLY A 278 0.92 6.59 4.29
CA GLY A 278 -0.28 5.78 4.56
C GLY A 278 -0.10 4.80 5.72
N ASP A 279 -1.11 4.71 6.60
CA ASP A 279 -1.13 3.82 7.77
C ASP A 279 -2.34 2.88 7.74
N PRO A 280 -2.17 1.53 7.82
CA PRO A 280 -3.27 0.57 7.85
C PRO A 280 -4.26 0.76 9.01
N SER A 281 -3.81 1.26 10.16
CA SER A 281 -4.66 1.52 11.32
C SER A 281 -5.60 2.72 11.13
N LEU A 282 -5.24 3.62 10.21
CA LEU A 282 -6.02 4.80 9.82
C LEU A 282 -6.81 4.59 8.51
N THR A 283 -6.92 3.36 7.99
CA THR A 283 -7.64 3.12 6.74
C THR A 283 -9.15 3.39 6.85
N PRO A 284 -9.74 4.13 5.88
CA PRO A 284 -11.17 4.41 5.87
C PRO A 284 -12.01 3.13 5.67
N PRO A 285 -13.32 3.17 5.97
CA PRO A 285 -14.26 2.13 5.56
C PRO A 285 -14.17 1.89 4.05
N GLY A 286 -13.99 0.64 3.63
CA GLY A 286 -13.79 0.28 2.23
C GLY A 286 -13.02 -1.02 2.04
N ALA A 287 -12.85 -1.41 0.77
CA ALA A 287 -12.46 -2.76 0.37
C ALA A 287 -11.16 -3.28 1.00
N PHE A 288 -10.17 -2.43 1.27
CA PHE A 288 -8.94 -2.84 1.96
C PHE A 288 -9.20 -3.26 3.41
N ARG A 289 -9.90 -2.40 4.16
CA ARG A 289 -10.31 -2.64 5.55
C ARG A 289 -11.29 -3.81 5.64
N ASP A 290 -12.15 -4.01 4.66
CA ASP A 290 -13.03 -5.19 4.55
C ASP A 290 -12.26 -6.51 4.36
N TYR A 291 -11.03 -6.45 3.85
CA TYR A 291 -10.21 -7.64 3.64
C TYR A 291 -9.23 -7.90 4.79
N TYR A 292 -8.51 -6.87 5.21
CA TYR A 292 -7.41 -6.97 6.16
C TYR A 292 -7.75 -6.47 7.58
N GLY A 293 -8.83 -5.72 7.77
CA GLY A 293 -9.13 -5.01 9.02
C GLY A 293 -8.19 -3.81 9.25
N LEU A 294 -8.28 -3.21 10.44
CA LEU A 294 -7.28 -2.26 10.97
C LEU A 294 -6.18 -3.01 11.72
N TYR A 295 -4.93 -2.54 11.64
CA TYR A 295 -3.76 -3.12 12.30
C TYR A 295 -2.55 -2.16 12.22
N ASN A 296 -1.56 -2.32 13.11
CA ASN A 296 -0.29 -1.57 13.09
C ASN A 296 0.59 -2.06 11.92
N ASN A 297 1.33 -1.15 11.28
CA ASN A 297 1.92 -1.38 9.96
C ASN A 297 2.89 -2.58 9.88
N ARG A 298 3.73 -2.77 10.90
CA ARG A 298 4.73 -3.85 10.93
C ARG A 298 4.19 -5.18 11.49
N VAL A 299 2.88 -5.33 11.71
CA VAL A 299 2.34 -6.58 12.28
C VAL A 299 2.55 -7.79 11.35
N GLY A 300 2.87 -8.93 11.94
CA GLY A 300 3.13 -10.18 11.21
C GLY A 300 1.90 -10.88 10.64
N GLY A 301 2.09 -12.16 10.27
CA GLY A 301 1.03 -13.03 9.76
C GLY A 301 0.82 -12.93 8.24
N ASP A 302 -0.35 -12.45 7.80
CA ASP A 302 -0.72 -12.29 6.39
C ASP A 302 -1.22 -10.89 6.01
N LYS A 303 -0.98 -9.91 6.89
CA LYS A 303 -1.14 -8.49 6.59
C LYS A 303 0.00 -8.00 5.68
N PRO A 304 -0.25 -7.06 4.75
CA PRO A 304 0.81 -6.35 4.06
C PRO A 304 1.35 -5.17 4.90
N ARG A 305 2.68 -5.01 4.91
CA ARG A 305 3.37 -3.82 5.40
C ARG A 305 3.34 -2.75 4.32
N PHE A 306 2.99 -1.53 4.67
CA PHE A 306 2.97 -0.34 3.83
C PHE A 306 4.36 0.29 3.83
N VAL A 307 4.96 0.41 2.65
CA VAL A 307 6.34 0.86 2.47
C VAL A 307 6.39 1.82 1.30
N SER A 308 7.15 2.91 1.42
CA SER A 308 7.40 3.81 0.31
C SER A 308 8.84 3.67 -0.17
N ALA A 309 9.00 3.58 -1.49
CA ALA A 309 10.29 3.57 -2.16
C ALA A 309 10.51 4.90 -2.87
N LEU A 310 11.27 5.79 -2.24
CA LEU A 310 11.72 7.06 -2.81
C LEU A 310 13.02 6.84 -3.59
N VAL A 311 13.19 7.48 -4.75
CA VAL A 311 14.46 7.47 -5.52
C VAL A 311 14.85 8.89 -5.89
N TYR A 312 16.09 9.28 -5.59
CA TYR A 312 16.66 10.58 -6.02
C TYR A 312 17.20 10.50 -7.44
N LEU A 313 16.81 11.43 -8.31
CA LEU A 313 16.90 11.27 -9.77
C LEU A 313 17.87 12.22 -10.50
N ASN A 314 18.35 13.31 -9.86
CA ASN A 314 19.35 14.21 -10.44
C ASN A 314 20.62 13.49 -10.93
N GLU A 315 21.32 14.07 -11.92
CA GLU A 315 22.53 13.44 -12.50
C GLU A 315 23.77 13.72 -11.66
N ASP A 316 24.01 14.99 -11.33
CA ASP A 316 24.89 15.39 -10.22
C ASP A 316 24.05 15.80 -9.00
N TRP A 317 24.52 15.46 -7.81
CA TRP A 317 24.04 16.04 -6.57
C TRP A 317 25.12 15.98 -5.50
N LYS A 318 25.50 17.15 -4.98
CA LYS A 318 26.56 17.27 -3.98
C LYS A 318 25.98 17.20 -2.57
N GLU A 319 26.78 16.69 -1.64
CA GLU A 319 26.32 16.49 -0.25
C GLU A 319 26.01 17.84 0.43
N GLU A 320 26.80 18.87 0.14
CA GLU A 320 26.61 20.23 0.65
C GLU A 320 25.40 20.98 0.08
N TRP A 321 24.68 20.42 -0.91
CA TRP A 321 23.42 20.99 -1.45
C TRP A 321 22.18 20.61 -0.63
N GLU A 322 22.30 19.63 0.27
CA GLU A 322 21.19 19.07 1.07
C GLU A 322 20.00 18.59 0.22
N GLY A 323 18.78 19.10 0.49
CA GLY A 323 17.55 18.65 -0.17
C GLY A 323 17.06 17.26 0.24
N GLY A 324 17.50 16.71 1.38
CA GLY A 324 17.11 15.37 1.86
C GLY A 324 15.62 15.21 2.18
N THR A 325 15.21 13.99 2.53
CA THR A 325 13.94 13.77 3.23
C THR A 325 14.22 13.79 4.72
N GLU A 326 13.38 14.49 5.48
CA GLU A 326 13.48 14.58 6.93
C GLU A 326 12.33 13.79 7.57
N PHE A 327 12.61 13.08 8.65
CA PHE A 327 11.72 12.17 9.36
C PHE A 327 11.69 12.60 10.83
N LEU A 328 10.53 12.53 11.47
CA LEU A 328 10.30 13.00 12.83
C LEU A 328 9.96 11.85 13.76
N ASP A 329 10.73 11.69 14.82
CA ASP A 329 10.32 10.90 15.99
C ASP A 329 9.32 11.73 16.81
N LEU A 330 8.03 11.40 16.70
CA LEU A 330 6.98 12.12 17.43
C LEU A 330 7.12 12.08 18.96
N PRO A 331 7.63 10.99 19.60
CA PRO A 331 7.83 10.97 21.05
C PRO A 331 8.93 11.88 21.60
N SER A 332 10.02 12.11 20.87
CA SER A 332 11.21 12.85 21.35
C SER A 332 11.45 14.19 20.65
N GLU A 333 10.75 14.46 19.54
CA GLU A 333 11.00 15.56 18.60
C GLU A 333 12.39 15.51 17.91
N GLU A 334 13.17 14.43 18.06
CA GLU A 334 14.41 14.22 17.28
C GLU A 334 14.08 14.01 15.78
N THR A 335 14.85 14.65 14.88
CA THR A 335 14.72 14.42 13.43
C THR A 335 15.89 13.65 12.83
N TYR A 336 15.57 12.87 11.80
CA TYR A 336 16.54 12.19 10.95
C TYR A 336 16.46 12.74 9.53
N LYS A 337 17.61 12.96 8.86
CA LYS A 337 17.67 13.47 7.49
C LYS A 337 18.52 12.57 6.61
N THR A 338 17.92 12.02 5.54
CA THR A 338 18.65 11.21 4.55
C THR A 338 19.52 12.09 3.65
N ARG A 339 20.67 11.56 3.22
CA ARG A 339 21.54 12.26 2.26
C ARG A 339 21.10 11.97 0.83
N VAL A 340 20.89 13.03 0.03
CA VAL A 340 20.56 12.91 -1.40
C VAL A 340 21.78 12.44 -2.18
N LYS A 341 21.57 11.54 -3.16
CA LYS A 341 22.60 11.08 -4.10
C LYS A 341 21.95 10.53 -5.38
N PRO A 342 22.52 10.74 -6.58
CA PRO A 342 22.01 10.18 -7.83
C PRO A 342 21.78 8.65 -7.76
N GLY A 343 20.54 8.20 -7.97
CA GLY A 343 20.19 6.77 -7.97
C GLY A 343 20.15 6.11 -6.59
N ARG A 344 20.24 6.88 -5.50
CA ARG A 344 19.96 6.36 -4.15
C ARG A 344 18.46 6.12 -4.00
N VAL A 345 18.12 4.95 -3.46
CA VAL A 345 16.77 4.59 -3.03
C VAL A 345 16.69 4.78 -1.53
N VAL A 346 15.58 5.32 -1.03
CA VAL A 346 15.21 5.25 0.39
C VAL A 346 13.96 4.39 0.49
N LEU A 347 14.04 3.28 1.22
CA LEU A 347 12.87 2.54 1.66
C LEU A 347 12.48 3.04 3.06
N LEU A 348 11.22 3.40 3.25
CA LEU A 348 10.67 3.82 4.53
C LEU A 348 9.35 3.10 4.79
N ASP A 349 9.01 2.86 6.04
CA ASP A 349 7.63 2.59 6.42
C ASP A 349 6.71 3.77 6.05
N SER A 350 5.58 3.51 5.41
CA SER A 350 4.69 4.61 4.97
C SER A 350 3.94 5.31 6.11
N ASP A 351 3.92 4.73 7.32
CA ASP A 351 3.26 5.30 8.50
C ASP A 351 4.17 6.17 9.39
N ILE A 352 5.39 6.46 8.92
CA ILE A 352 6.34 7.37 9.58
C ILE A 352 6.06 8.84 9.22
N THR A 353 6.12 9.73 10.20
CA THR A 353 6.00 11.18 9.96
C THR A 353 7.26 11.72 9.28
N HIS A 354 7.10 12.30 8.11
CA HIS A 354 8.21 12.81 7.31
C HIS A 354 7.82 14.02 6.46
N ARG A 355 8.82 14.73 5.95
CA ARG A 355 8.67 15.86 5.02
C ARG A 355 9.82 15.93 4.02
N VAL A 356 9.58 16.62 2.92
CA VAL A 356 10.57 16.85 1.86
C VAL A 356 11.32 18.14 2.17
N THR A 357 12.64 18.10 2.38
CA THR A 357 13.42 19.35 2.55
C THR A 357 13.88 19.91 1.22
N THR A 358 13.93 21.24 1.12
CA THR A 358 14.47 21.97 -0.03
C THR A 358 16.01 21.93 -0.03
N PRO A 359 16.64 22.08 -1.21
CA PRO A 359 18.06 22.35 -1.28
C PRO A 359 18.42 23.68 -0.61
N ASN A 360 19.63 23.77 -0.08
CA ASN A 360 20.17 25.05 0.38
C ASN A 360 20.73 25.86 -0.81
N LYS A 361 21.14 27.10 -0.54
CA LYS A 361 21.55 28.07 -1.56
C LYS A 361 22.76 27.63 -2.41
N LEU A 362 23.55 26.66 -1.97
CA LEU A 362 24.71 26.16 -2.72
C LEU A 362 24.33 25.37 -3.99
N ALA A 363 23.09 24.87 -4.06
CA ALA A 363 22.54 24.24 -5.28
C ALA A 363 22.23 25.27 -6.39
N GLY A 364 22.09 26.54 -6.03
CA GLY A 364 21.47 27.58 -6.85
C GLY A 364 19.98 27.76 -6.56
N GLU A 365 19.45 28.93 -6.91
CA GLU A 365 18.11 29.39 -6.53
C GLU A 365 16.98 28.47 -7.07
N ASP A 366 17.01 28.19 -8.37
CA ASP A 366 15.96 27.48 -9.12
C ASP A 366 16.32 26.02 -9.47
N ARG A 367 17.43 25.46 -8.97
CA ARG A 367 17.84 24.06 -9.26
C ARG A 367 16.87 23.07 -8.58
N PRO A 368 16.13 22.24 -9.33
CA PRO A 368 15.20 21.28 -8.73
C PRO A 368 15.93 20.02 -8.24
N ARG A 369 15.53 19.52 -7.07
CA ARG A 369 15.90 18.19 -6.59
C ARG A 369 14.81 17.19 -6.96
N TYR A 370 14.97 16.49 -8.07
CA TYR A 370 14.01 15.50 -8.55
C TYR A 370 14.03 14.21 -7.72
N SER A 371 12.86 13.75 -7.31
CA SER A 371 12.66 12.42 -6.74
C SER A 371 11.31 11.83 -7.11
N ILE A 372 11.27 10.53 -7.42
CA ILE A 372 10.03 9.76 -7.58
C ILE A 372 9.76 8.97 -6.30
N VAL A 373 8.50 8.84 -5.88
CA VAL A 373 8.08 7.97 -4.78
C VAL A 373 7.08 6.94 -5.29
N LEU A 374 7.22 5.69 -4.83
CA LEU A 374 6.35 4.58 -5.14
C LEU A 374 5.82 3.99 -3.81
N LYS A 375 4.52 4.12 -3.56
CA LYS A 375 3.83 3.58 -2.38
C LYS A 375 3.47 2.11 -2.61
N LEU A 376 3.83 1.24 -1.67
CA LEU A 376 3.84 -0.21 -1.85
C LEU A 376 3.17 -0.94 -0.68
N LEU A 377 2.62 -2.10 -1.00
CA LEU A 377 2.19 -3.13 -0.07
C LEU A 377 3.13 -4.34 -0.25
N ILE A 378 3.82 -4.74 0.83
CA ILE A 378 4.75 -5.88 0.82
C ILE A 378 4.33 -6.98 1.80
N ARG A 379 4.43 -8.24 1.39
CA ARG A 379 4.17 -9.41 2.25
C ARG A 379 4.93 -10.65 1.79
N LYS A 380 5.37 -11.50 2.71
CA LYS A 380 5.95 -12.83 2.38
C LYS A 380 4.88 -13.68 1.66
N GLU A 381 5.23 -14.35 0.56
CA GLU A 381 4.35 -15.36 -0.03
C GLU A 381 4.36 -16.63 0.84
N ARG A 382 3.17 -17.15 1.16
CA ARG A 382 2.98 -18.25 2.13
C ARG A 382 3.67 -19.56 1.70
N LYS A 383 4.92 -19.76 2.13
CA LYS A 383 5.51 -21.10 2.32
C LYS A 383 4.74 -21.82 3.44
N THR A 384 4.68 -23.15 3.39
CA THR A 384 3.66 -23.97 4.08
C THR A 384 3.87 -24.21 5.60
N LYS A 385 4.49 -23.29 6.33
CA LYS A 385 4.69 -23.39 7.79
C LYS A 385 4.01 -22.25 8.54
N LYS A 386 3.54 -22.56 9.76
CA LYS A 386 3.28 -21.54 10.78
C LYS A 386 4.63 -21.09 11.34
N SER A 387 5.00 -19.85 11.05
CA SER A 387 5.95 -19.04 11.80
C SER A 387 5.25 -17.71 12.06
N GLU A 388 5.40 -17.16 13.27
CA GLU A 388 4.74 -15.91 13.66
C GLU A 388 5.55 -14.69 13.16
N ASP A 389 6.87 -14.84 12.98
CA ASP A 389 7.85 -13.87 12.45
C ASP A 389 7.74 -13.59 10.92
N ASN A 390 6.53 -13.33 10.43
CA ASN A 390 6.27 -13.12 9.00
C ASN A 390 6.45 -11.66 8.51
N VAL A 391 6.86 -10.73 9.37
CA VAL A 391 7.19 -9.34 9.01
C VAL A 391 8.30 -9.33 7.95
N VAL A 392 8.13 -8.57 6.87
CA VAL A 392 9.17 -8.37 5.85
C VAL A 392 10.10 -7.26 6.34
N VAL A 393 11.38 -7.55 6.59
CA VAL A 393 12.37 -6.53 7.01
C VAL A 393 12.86 -5.71 5.81
N LEU A 394 13.17 -4.42 6.01
CA LEU A 394 13.72 -3.54 4.97
C LEU A 394 15.25 -3.62 4.86
N ALA A 395 15.92 -4.04 5.95
CA ALA A 395 17.36 -4.24 6.03
C ALA A 395 17.71 -5.49 6.85
N ARG A 396 18.94 -5.99 6.70
CA ARG A 396 19.58 -6.77 7.76
C ARG A 396 20.25 -5.77 8.71
N LYS A 397 20.02 -5.91 10.03
CA LYS A 397 20.62 -5.02 11.04
C LYS A 397 22.15 -5.00 10.96
N THR A 398 22.75 -3.84 11.18
CA THR A 398 24.20 -3.58 11.13
C THR A 398 24.71 -2.96 12.44
N PRO A 399 26.02 -3.01 12.73
CA PRO A 399 26.59 -2.31 13.89
C PRO A 399 26.48 -0.78 13.82
N ASP A 400 26.24 -0.22 12.63
CA ASP A 400 26.12 1.22 12.36
C ASP A 400 24.66 1.70 12.32
N ASP A 401 23.70 0.85 12.69
CA ASP A 401 22.27 1.16 12.77
C ASP A 401 22.01 2.30 13.77
N LYS A 402 21.33 3.36 13.30
CA LYS A 402 20.98 4.51 14.16
C LYS A 402 19.63 4.30 14.83
N TYR A 403 19.58 4.50 16.15
CA TYR A 403 18.35 4.53 16.93
C TYR A 403 18.08 5.97 17.37
N ILE A 404 16.89 6.45 17.01
CA ILE A 404 16.44 7.83 17.21
C ILE A 404 15.08 7.74 17.91
N GLY A 405 14.83 8.63 18.86
CA GLY A 405 13.70 8.49 19.79
C GLY A 405 14.06 7.98 21.17
N SER A 406 13.05 7.44 21.84
CA SER A 406 13.05 7.05 23.25
C SER A 406 13.63 5.66 23.54
N ALA A 407 13.68 4.77 22.54
CA ALA A 407 14.26 3.43 22.60
C ALA A 407 15.81 3.49 22.61
N LYS A 408 16.38 4.09 23.65
CA LYS A 408 17.81 4.10 23.95
C LYS A 408 18.08 3.28 25.22
N ALA A 409 18.75 2.13 25.01
CA ALA A 409 19.15 1.08 25.97
C ALA A 409 18.10 -0.02 26.23
#